data_AF-A0A3D4HPH1-F1
#
_entry.id   AF-A0A3D4HPH1-F1
#
_cell.length_a   1.000
_cell.length_b   1.000
_cell.length_c   1.000
_cell.angle_alpha   90.00
_cell.angle_beta   90.00
_cell.angle_gamma   90.00
#
_symmetry.space_group_name_H-M   'P 1'
#
loop_
_entity.id
_entity.type
_entity.pdbx_description
1 polymer ?
#
loop_
_entity_poly.entity_id
_entity_poly.type
_entity_poly.pdbx_seq_one_letter_code
_entity_poly.pdbx_strand_id
1 'polypeptide(L)'
;MRHFLKRILKQGSTGNQLILSILLIGFILPVLYGNSKIAKAAENQEKIPHVNDNAGLLSTSEIEKLEKMCITYGEEAGIEIFILTHDDP
;
A
#
# COMPACT_ATOMS: atom_id res chain seq x y z
N MET A 1 36.48 41.69 16.16
CA MET A 1 35.60 40.61 15.68
C MET A 1 36.26 39.24 15.49
N ARG A 2 37.57 39.14 15.16
CA ARG A 2 38.25 37.84 14.93
C ARG A 2 38.53 37.00 16.19
N HIS A 3 38.52 37.60 17.38
CA HIS A 3 38.74 36.88 18.64
C HIS A 3 37.51 36.14 19.17
N PHE A 4 36.30 36.50 18.72
CA PHE A 4 35.06 35.87 19.19
C PHE A 4 34.84 34.52 18.49
N LEU A 5 35.13 34.42 17.19
CA LEU A 5 35.07 33.15 16.45
C LEU A 5 36.07 32.11 16.95
N LYS A 6 37.25 32.52 17.41
CA LYS A 6 38.26 31.61 17.98
C LYS A 6 37.83 30.96 19.30
N ARG A 7 36.88 31.55 20.03
CA ARG A 7 36.35 30.95 21.27
C ARG A 7 35.29 29.88 20.98
N ILE A 8 34.48 30.05 19.94
CA ILE A 8 33.45 29.07 19.53
C ILE A 8 34.11 27.78 19.01
N LEU A 9 35.22 27.88 18.27
CA LEU A 9 35.99 26.72 17.77
C LEU A 9 36.84 26.00 18.82
N LYS A 10 37.00 26.56 20.03
CA LYS A 10 37.81 25.97 21.12
C LYS A 10 36.95 25.48 22.28
N GLN A 11 35.67 25.17 22.03
CA GLN A 11 34.79 24.49 22.98
C GLN A 11 34.26 23.19 22.36
N GLY A 12 35.17 22.23 22.20
CA GLY A 12 34.82 20.85 21.90
C GLY A 12 35.65 19.97 22.81
N SER A 13 35.13 19.66 23.99
CA SER A 13 35.66 18.55 24.79
C SER A 13 35.68 17.33 23.88
N THR A 14 36.89 16.85 23.59
CA THR A 14 37.17 15.81 22.58
C THR A 14 36.35 14.54 22.83
N GLY A 15 35.93 14.27 24.06
CA GLY A 15 35.02 13.16 24.39
C GLY A 15 33.61 13.33 23.82
N ASN A 16 33.00 14.52 23.91
CA ASN A 16 31.61 14.72 23.49
C ASN A 16 31.46 14.79 21.97
N GLN A 17 32.47 15.28 21.25
CA GLN A 17 32.44 15.30 19.79
C GLN A 17 32.57 13.91 19.17
N LEU A 18 33.33 13.00 19.81
CA LEU A 18 33.42 11.61 19.39
C LEU A 18 32.10 10.86 19.61
N ILE A 19 31.44 11.08 20.75
CA ILE A 19 30.12 10.48 21.06
C ILE A 19 29.07 10.93 20.04
N LEU A 20 29.00 12.23 19.72
CA LEU A 20 28.07 12.76 18.72
C LEU A 20 28.33 12.19 17.32
N SER A 21 29.61 12.01 16.95
CA SER A 21 30.00 11.44 15.67
C SER A 21 29.57 9.97 15.54
N ILE A 22 29.75 9.18 16.61
CA ILE A 22 29.34 7.77 16.64
C ILE A 22 27.82 7.62 16.55
N LEU A 23 27.07 8.49 17.24
CA LEU A 23 25.61 8.48 17.25
C LEU A 23 25.02 8.81 15.86
N LEU A 24 25.65 9.75 15.15
CA LEU A 24 25.30 10.09 13.76
C LEU A 24 25.54 8.93 12.80
N ILE A 25 26.69 8.26 12.90
CA ILE A 25 27.03 7.13 12.02
C ILE A 25 26.09 5.94 12.26
N GLY A 26 25.76 5.65 13.53
CA GLY A 26 24.83 4.57 13.89
C GLY A 26 23.40 4.78 13.38
N PHE A 27 22.99 6.02 13.14
CA PHE A 27 21.66 6.34 12.58
C PHE A 27 21.61 6.21 11.05
N ILE A 28 22.73 6.48 10.36
CA ILE A 28 22.78 6.50 8.89
C ILE A 28 22.97 5.10 8.29
N LEU A 29 23.74 4.22 8.97
CA LEU A 29 24.03 2.86 8.50
C LEU A 29 22.77 2.00 8.25
N PRO A 30 21.75 1.97 9.13
CA PRO A 30 20.54 1.17 8.91
C PRO A 30 19.70 1.67 7.73
N VAL A 31 19.79 2.96 7.38
CA VAL A 31 19.04 3.55 6.27
C VAL A 31 19.65 3.15 4.92
N LEU A 32 20.98 3.05 4.84
CA LEU A 32 21.69 2.66 3.61
C LEU A 32 21.67 1.14 3.38
N TYR A 33 21.71 0.34 4.44
CA TYR A 33 21.80 -1.13 4.35
C TYR A 33 20.51 -1.85 4.78
N GLY A 34 19.47 -1.09 5.12
CA GLY A 34 18.16 -1.63 5.45
C GLY A 34 17.51 -2.20 4.21
N ASN A 35 17.55 -3.52 4.06
CA ASN A 35 16.76 -4.21 3.04
C ASN A 35 15.28 -3.99 3.35
N SER A 36 14.62 -3.13 2.58
CA SER A 36 13.17 -2.97 2.64
C SER A 36 12.53 -4.26 2.15
N LYS A 37 11.99 -5.07 3.07
CA LYS A 37 11.07 -6.15 2.69
C LYS A 37 9.76 -5.48 2.27
N ILE A 38 9.60 -5.28 0.97
CA ILE A 38 8.31 -4.87 0.40
C ILE A 38 7.39 -6.07 0.58
N ALA A 39 6.54 -6.02 1.61
CA ALA A 39 5.45 -6.96 1.75
C ALA A 39 4.48 -6.70 0.59
N LYS A 40 4.43 -7.62 -0.37
CA LYS A 40 3.33 -7.63 -1.34
C LYS A 40 2.13 -8.19 -0.60
N ALA A 41 1.06 -7.40 -0.49
CA ALA A 41 -0.23 -7.95 -0.10
C ALA A 41 -0.57 -9.05 -1.11
N ALA A 42 -0.73 -10.28 -0.63
CA ALA A 42 -1.30 -11.34 -1.43
C ALA A 42 -2.79 -10.99 -1.58
N GLU A 43 -3.18 -10.57 -2.78
CA GLU A 43 -4.59 -10.41 -3.13
C GLU A 43 -5.22 -11.81 -3.08
N ASN A 44 -6.03 -12.07 -2.07
CA ASN A 44 -6.89 -13.25 -2.09
C ASN A 44 -7.97 -12.98 -3.13
N GLN A 45 -7.71 -13.36 -4.38
CA GLN A 45 -8.65 -13.29 -5.49
C GLN A 45 -9.71 -14.39 -5.33
N GLU A 46 -10.42 -14.44 -4.21
CA GLU A 46 -11.75 -15.05 -4.24
C GLU A 46 -12.55 -14.19 -5.20
N LYS A 47 -12.72 -14.70 -6.43
CA LYS A 47 -13.48 -14.04 -7.48
C LYS A 47 -14.93 -13.95 -7.00
N ILE A 48 -15.29 -12.79 -6.47
CA ILE A 48 -16.66 -12.51 -6.06
C ILE A 48 -17.52 -12.58 -7.32
N PRO A 49 -18.58 -13.41 -7.35
CA PRO A 49 -19.48 -13.45 -8.49
C PRO A 49 -20.15 -12.08 -8.67
N HIS A 50 -20.21 -11.60 -9.91
CA HIS A 50 -20.81 -10.32 -10.26
C HIS A 50 -22.33 -10.39 -10.28
N VAL A 51 -22.91 -11.57 -10.49
CA VAL A 51 -24.37 -11.82 -10.53
C VAL A 51 -24.78 -12.71 -9.36
N ASN A 52 -25.68 -12.22 -8.51
CA ASN A 52 -26.34 -13.00 -7.48
C ASN A 52 -27.87 -12.89 -7.62
N ASP A 53 -28.53 -14.02 -7.86
CA ASP A 53 -29.98 -14.08 -8.12
C ASP A 53 -30.74 -14.64 -6.92
N ASN A 54 -30.91 -13.84 -5.85
CA ASN A 54 -31.64 -14.29 -4.66
C ASN A 54 -33.15 -14.43 -4.92
N ALA A 55 -33.67 -13.82 -6.00
CA ALA A 55 -35.06 -13.92 -6.39
C ALA A 55 -35.39 -15.17 -7.24
N GLY A 56 -34.38 -15.92 -7.70
CA GLY A 56 -34.57 -17.12 -8.53
C GLY A 56 -35.23 -16.85 -9.89
N LEU A 57 -35.00 -15.67 -10.46
CA LEU A 57 -35.60 -15.22 -11.71
C LEU A 57 -34.81 -15.70 -12.94
N LEU A 58 -33.56 -16.12 -12.76
CA LEU A 58 -32.61 -16.39 -13.83
C LEU A 58 -32.21 -17.87 -13.87
N SER A 59 -32.12 -18.42 -15.06
CA SER A 59 -31.52 -19.74 -15.27
C SER A 59 -29.99 -19.69 -15.16
N THR A 60 -29.37 -20.85 -14.93
CA THR A 60 -27.90 -20.96 -14.84
C THR A 60 -27.19 -20.41 -16.09
N SER A 61 -27.73 -20.66 -17.29
CA SER A 61 -27.13 -20.17 -18.53
C SER A 61 -27.26 -18.65 -18.69
N GLU A 62 -28.33 -18.05 -18.16
CA GLU A 62 -28.51 -16.60 -18.13
C GLU A 62 -27.54 -15.94 -17.15
N ILE A 63 -27.37 -16.53 -15.96
CA ILE A 63 -26.38 -16.07 -14.98
C ILE A 63 -24.97 -16.10 -15.60
N GLU A 64 -24.56 -17.23 -16.20
CA GLU A 64 -23.24 -17.35 -16.84
C GLU A 64 -23.03 -16.33 -17.97
N LYS A 65 -24.08 -16.04 -18.74
CA LYS A 65 -24.02 -15.04 -19.80
C LYS A 65 -23.86 -13.64 -19.22
N LEU A 66 -24.63 -13.31 -18.18
CA LEU A 66 -24.54 -12.03 -17.49
C LEU A 66 -23.17 -11.84 -16.84
N GLU A 67 -22.56 -12.87 -16.27
CA GLU A 67 -21.19 -12.77 -15.73
C GLU A 67 -20.17 -12.39 -16.78
N LYS A 68 -20.23 -13.02 -17.96
CA LYS A 68 -19.34 -12.66 -19.06
C LYS A 68 -19.54 -11.21 -19.49
N MET A 69 -20.78 -10.72 -19.47
CA MET A 69 -21.10 -9.34 -19.83
C MET A 69 -20.61 -8.35 -18.76
N CYS A 70 -20.81 -8.64 -17.47
CA CYS A 70 -20.34 -7.79 -16.37
C CYS A 70 -18.82 -7.61 -16.41
N ILE A 71 -18.08 -8.70 -16.66
CA ILE A 71 -16.62 -8.66 -16.79
C ILE A 71 -16.22 -7.87 -18.04
N THR A 72 -16.71 -8.26 -19.22
CA THR A 72 -16.30 -7.64 -20.50
C THR A 72 -16.58 -6.15 -20.51
N TYR A 73 -17.81 -5.75 -20.17
CA TYR A 73 -18.19 -4.33 -20.20
C TYR A 73 -17.64 -3.55 -19.02
N GLY A 74 -17.44 -4.19 -17.87
CA GLY A 74 -16.75 -3.57 -16.74
C GLY A 74 -15.30 -3.22 -17.09
N GLU A 75 -14.56 -4.17 -17.66
CA GLU A 75 -13.18 -3.96 -18.11
C GLU A 75 -13.09 -2.89 -19.20
N GLU A 76 -13.98 -2.92 -20.20
CA GLU A 76 -14.00 -1.93 -21.29
C GLU A 76 -14.29 -0.50 -20.79
N ALA A 77 -15.15 -0.36 -19.78
CA ALA A 77 -15.51 0.94 -19.20
C ALA A 77 -14.62 1.35 -18.02
N GLY A 78 -13.75 0.47 -17.53
CA GLY A 78 -12.95 0.69 -16.32
C GLY A 78 -13.80 0.80 -15.04
N ILE A 79 -14.92 0.06 -14.97
CA ILE A 79 -15.83 0.01 -13.82
C ILE A 79 -16.10 -1.45 -13.42
N GLU A 80 -16.57 -1.65 -12.19
CA GLU A 80 -17.06 -2.96 -11.73
C GLU A 80 -18.58 -2.97 -11.85
N ILE A 81 -19.15 -4.03 -12.42
CA ILE A 81 -20.60 -4.17 -12.60
C ILE A 81 -21.09 -5.34 -11.74
N PHE A 82 -22.07 -5.09 -10.87
CA PHE A 82 -22.72 -6.12 -10.06
C PHE A 82 -24.23 -6.12 -10.30
N ILE A 83 -24.83 -7.31 -10.34
CA ILE A 83 -26.27 -7.53 -10.47
C ILE A 83 -26.74 -8.35 -9.27
N LEU A 84 -27.71 -7.80 -8.54
CA LEU A 84 -28.30 -8.42 -7.37
C LEU A 84 -29.81 -8.41 -7.53
N THR A 85 -30.45 -9.58 -7.63
CA THR A 85 -31.91 -9.67 -7.55
C THR A 85 -32.29 -10.07 -6.13
N HIS A 86 -33.38 -9.51 -5.62
CA HIS A 86 -33.95 -9.85 -4.32
C HIS A 86 -35.46 -10.00 -4.49
N ASP A 87 -36.03 -10.97 -3.79
CA ASP A 87 -37.47 -11.10 -3.60
C ASP A 87 -37.83 -10.34 -2.32
N ASP A 88 -38.19 -9.06 -2.47
CA ASP A 88 -38.65 -8.22 -1.37
C ASP A 88 -40.17 -8.38 -1.18
N PRO A 89 -40.66 -8.73 0.03
CA PRO A 89 -42.08 -8.94 0.31
C PRO A 89 -42.92 -7.66 0.41
#